data_AF-A0AAW7IBF6-F1
#
_entry.id   AF-A0AAW7IBF6-F1
#
_cell.length_a   1.000
_cell.length_b   1.000
_cell.length_c   1.000
_cell.angle_alpha   90.00
_cell.angle_beta   90.00
_cell.angle_gamma   90.00
#
_symmetry.space_group_name_H-M   'P 1'
#
loop_
_entity.id
_entity.type
_entity.pdbx_description
1 polymer ?
#
loop_
_entity_poly.entity_id
_entity_poly.type
_entity_poly.pdbx_seq_one_letter_code
_entity_poly.pdbx_strand_id
1 'polypeptide(L)'
;MKRLLGICISLQMTFVLLFITGILPKLNSYVGACIYLIIGFASLMISLYLAGKKFLLGISVIAIIFSVLIICFTIFIYFLPEAGMPPEIPLFE
;
A
#
# COMPACT_ATOMS: atom_id res chain seq x y z
N MET A 1 9.11 15.52 12.11
CA MET A 1 9.38 14.10 12.42
C MET A 1 8.13 13.38 12.94
N LYS A 2 7.66 13.66 14.17
CA LYS A 2 6.46 13.01 14.75
C LYS A 2 5.19 13.16 13.87
N ARG A 3 4.99 14.34 13.26
CA ARG A 3 3.86 14.58 12.34
C ARG A 3 3.91 13.73 11.06
N LEU A 4 5.10 13.57 10.46
CA LEU A 4 5.30 12.72 9.28
C LEU A 4 5.08 11.24 9.61
N LEU A 5 5.54 10.80 10.79
CA LEU A 5 5.26 9.46 11.28
C LEU A 5 3.76 9.23 11.45
N GLY A 6 3.04 10.18 12.07
CA GLY A 6 1.58 10.13 12.18
C GLY A 6 0.88 10.06 10.83
N ILE A 7 1.34 10.83 9.84
CA ILE A 7 0.82 10.76 8.47
C ILE A 7 1.06 9.38 7.85
N CYS A 8 2.27 8.83 7.98
CA CYS A 8 2.60 7.49 7.47
C CYS A 8 1.71 6.40 8.09
N ILE A 9 1.56 6.41 9.41
CA ILE A 9 0.67 5.47 10.12
C ILE A 9 -0.77 5.66 9.64
N SER A 10 -1.25 6.91 9.50
CA SER A 10 -2.62 7.17 9.03
C SER A 10 -2.87 6.69 7.60
N LEU A 11 -1.87 6.77 6.71
CA LEU A 11 -1.94 6.24 5.35
C LEU A 11 -2.05 4.71 5.37
N GLN A 12 -1.21 4.04 6.15
CA GLN A 12 -1.24 2.59 6.30
C GLN A 12 -2.56 2.10 6.92
N MET A 13 -3.09 2.82 7.92
CA MET A 13 -4.40 2.52 8.49
C MET A 13 -5.55 2.77 7.51
N THR A 14 -5.45 3.82 6.69
CA THR A 14 -6.41 4.09 5.61
C THR A 14 -6.44 2.93 4.61
N PHE A 15 -5.26 2.40 4.22
CA PHE A 15 -5.20 1.21 3.37
C PHE A 15 -5.95 0.03 3.99
N VAL A 16 -5.69 -0.29 5.26
CA VAL A 16 -6.34 -1.41 5.95
C VAL A 16 -7.87 -1.24 5.99
N LEU A 17 -8.35 -0.04 6.29
CA LEU A 17 -9.79 0.26 6.30
C LEU A 17 -10.43 0.13 4.91
N LEU A 18 -9.79 0.71 3.89
CA LEU A 18 -10.27 0.62 2.52
C LEU A 18 -10.24 -0.82 1.99
N PHE A 19 -9.25 -1.61 2.40
CA PHE A 19 -9.11 -3.00 2.03
C PHE A 19 -10.20 -3.88 2.69
N ILE A 20 -10.38 -3.78 4.01
CA ILE A 20 -11.38 -4.57 4.76
C ILE A 20 -12.81 -4.23 4.29
N THR A 21 -13.09 -2.96 4.00
CA THR A 21 -14.41 -2.55 3.52
C THR A 21 -14.70 -3.01 2.09
N GLY A 22 -13.66 -3.31 1.30
CA GLY A 22 -13.79 -3.77 -0.08
C GLY A 22 -14.55 -2.79 -0.97
N ILE A 23 -14.55 -1.50 -0.64
CA ILE A 23 -15.32 -0.48 -1.38
C ILE A 23 -14.69 -0.18 -2.74
N LEU A 24 -13.37 -0.15 -2.83
CA LEU A 24 -12.65 0.25 -4.04
C LEU A 24 -12.78 -0.75 -5.21
N PRO A 25 -12.62 -2.07 -4.99
CA PRO A 25 -12.85 -3.07 -6.05
C PRO A 25 -14.29 -3.00 -6.62
N LYS A 26 -15.28 -2.71 -5.77
CA LYS A 26 -16.70 -2.63 -6.17
C LYS A 26 -17.04 -1.41 -7.04
N LEU A 27 -16.25 -0.34 -6.96
CA LEU A 27 -16.45 0.86 -7.77
C LEU A 27 -15.80 0.70 -9.15
N ASN A 28 -14.48 0.43 -9.16
CA ASN A 28 -13.69 0.21 -10.37
C ASN A 28 -12.32 -0.34 -9.96
N SER A 29 -11.96 -1.53 -10.46
CA SER A 29 -10.69 -2.19 -10.12
C SER A 29 -9.46 -1.35 -10.45
N TYR A 30 -9.44 -0.62 -11.58
CA TYR A 30 -8.33 0.25 -11.95
C TYR A 30 -8.15 1.41 -10.97
N VAL A 31 -9.26 2.02 -10.55
CA VAL A 31 -9.23 3.11 -9.56
C VAL A 31 -8.76 2.56 -8.21
N GLY A 32 -9.22 1.36 -7.86
CA GLY A 32 -8.80 0.63 -6.67
C GLY A 32 -7.29 0.42 -6.60
N ALA A 33 -6.75 -0.22 -7.64
CA ALA A 33 -5.32 -0.49 -7.78
C ALA A 33 -4.49 0.80 -7.69
N CYS A 34 -4.89 1.86 -8.42
CA CYS A 34 -4.19 3.14 -8.40
C CYS A 34 -4.16 3.77 -7.00
N ILE A 35 -5.28 3.81 -6.28
CA ILE A 35 -5.34 4.40 -4.94
C ILE A 35 -4.46 3.62 -3.96
N TYR A 36 -4.54 2.28 -3.96
CA TYR A 36 -3.72 1.47 -3.07
C TYR A 36 -2.22 1.58 -3.37
N LEU A 37 -1.83 1.62 -4.66
CA LEU A 37 -0.45 1.87 -5.05
C LEU A 37 0.03 3.25 -4.59
N ILE A 38 -0.78 4.30 -4.77
CA ILE A 38 -0.44 5.66 -4.30
C ILE A 38 -0.22 5.64 -2.78
N ILE A 39 -1.09 5.00 -2.01
CA ILE A 39 -0.95 4.88 -0.56
C ILE A 39 0.33 4.12 -0.19
N GLY A 40 0.60 3.00 -0.87
CA GLY A 40 1.80 2.18 -0.67
C GLY A 40 3.09 2.95 -0.95
N PHE A 41 3.20 3.58 -2.13
CA PHE A 41 4.39 4.36 -2.51
C PHE A 41 4.57 5.61 -1.65
N ALA A 42 3.50 6.33 -1.31
CA ALA A 42 3.60 7.48 -0.41
C ALA A 42 4.10 7.06 0.98
N SER A 43 3.58 5.94 1.50
CA SER A 43 4.03 5.38 2.78
C SER A 43 5.49 4.92 2.74
N LEU A 44 5.91 4.30 1.63
CA LEU A 44 7.30 3.89 1.40
C LEU A 44 8.25 5.10 1.39
N MET A 45 7.91 6.15 0.65
CA MET A 45 8.73 7.36 0.56
C MET A 45 8.87 8.06 1.92
N ILE A 46 7.77 8.19 2.68
CA ILE A 46 7.81 8.81 4.01
C ILE A 46 8.63 7.96 4.99
N SER A 47 8.46 6.64 4.97
CA SER A 47 9.17 5.73 5.89
C SER A 47 10.67 5.66 5.58
N LEU A 48 11.09 5.64 4.31
CA LEU A 48 12.49 5.77 3.89
C LEU A 48 13.10 7.11 4.31
N TYR A 49 12.37 8.21 4.14
CA TYR A 49 12.84 9.53 4.58
C TYR A 49 13.08 9.58 6.10
N LEU A 50 12.17 9.02 6.90
CA LEU A 50 12.30 8.95 8.35
C LEU A 50 13.48 8.06 8.78
N ALA A 51 13.66 6.91 8.12
CA ALA A 51 14.79 6.02 8.35
C ALA A 51 16.14 6.69 8.05
N GLY A 52 16.23 7.42 6.93
CA GLY A 52 17.44 8.15 6.52
C GLY A 52 17.86 9.25 7.50
N LYS A 53 16.90 9.82 8.25
CA LYS A 53 17.18 10.78 9.33
C LYS A 53 17.43 10.13 10.70
N LYS A 54 17.56 8.80 10.75
CA LYS A 54 17.74 7.99 11.98
C LYS A 54 16.68 8.23 13.06
N PHE A 55 15.49 8.71 12.67
CA PHE A 55 14.43 9.01 13.61
C PHE A 55 13.63 7.74 13.92
N LEU A 56 13.71 7.23 15.15
CA LEU A 56 12.98 6.02 15.58
C LEU A 56 13.15 4.85 14.60
N LEU A 57 14.42 4.49 14.34
CA LEU A 57 14.83 3.56 13.29
C LEU A 57 14.04 2.25 13.27
N GLY A 58 13.74 1.67 14.43
CA GLY A 58 12.90 0.47 14.53
C GLY A 58 11.48 0.66 13.98
N ILE A 59 10.82 1.78 14.33
CA ILE A 59 9.46 2.08 13.85
C ILE A 59 9.48 2.39 12.35
N SER A 60 10.51 3.09 11.86
CA SER A 60 10.66 3.34 10.42
C SER A 60 10.86 2.06 9.61
N VAL A 61 11.64 1.10 10.12
CA VAL A 61 11.81 -0.21 9.45
C VAL A 61 10.49 -0.97 9.38
N ILE A 62 9.71 -1.02 10.47
CA ILE A 62 8.38 -1.65 10.46
C ILE A 62 7.48 -0.96 9.43
N ALA A 63 7.49 0.39 9.38
CA ALA A 63 6.71 1.13 8.41
C ALA A 63 7.14 0.86 6.95
N ILE A 64 8.44 0.64 6.69
CA ILE A 64 8.92 0.24 5.36
C ILE A 64 8.36 -1.14 4.99
N ILE A 65 8.48 -2.13 5.88
CA ILE A 65 7.98 -3.49 5.64
C ILE A 65 6.48 -3.45 5.32
N PHE A 66 5.71 -2.70 6.11
CA PHE A 66 4.27 -2.57 5.90
C PHE A 66 3.94 -1.88 4.57
N SER A 67 4.72 -0.87 4.17
CA SER A 67 4.54 -0.19 2.88
C SER A 67 4.83 -1.10 1.70
N VAL A 68 5.87 -1.94 1.80
CA VAL A 68 6.19 -2.96 0.79
C VAL A 68 5.06 -4.00 0.72
N LEU A 69 4.55 -4.45 1.86
CA LEU A 69 3.41 -5.37 1.90
C LEU A 69 2.19 -4.78 1.20
N ILE A 70 1.84 -3.50 1.44
CA ILE A 70 0.73 -2.83 0.74
C ILE A 70 0.89 -2.91 -0.78
N ILE A 71 2.08 -2.61 -1.29
CA ILE A 71 2.37 -2.65 -2.73
C ILE A 71 2.26 -4.08 -3.27
N CYS A 72 2.90 -5.04 -2.60
CA CYS A 72 2.86 -6.45 -3.02
C CYS A 72 1.44 -7.02 -2.98
N PHE A 73 0.66 -6.73 -1.94
CA PHE A 73 -0.75 -7.15 -1.86
C PHE A 73 -1.57 -6.53 -2.98
N THR A 74 -1.37 -5.24 -3.27
CA THR A 74 -2.08 -4.59 -4.38
C THR A 74 -1.73 -5.24 -5.71
N ILE A 75 -0.45 -5.54 -5.95
CA ILE A 75 -0.01 -6.24 -7.16
C ILE A 75 -0.65 -7.63 -7.26
N PHE A 76 -0.65 -8.37 -6.16
CA PHE A 76 -1.21 -9.71 -6.07
C PHE A 76 -2.70 -9.72 -6.42
N ILE A 77 -3.50 -8.89 -5.74
CA ILE A 77 -4.97 -8.87 -5.87
C ILE A 77 -5.43 -8.40 -7.25
N TYR A 78 -4.76 -7.37 -7.82
CA TYR A 78 -5.26 -6.73 -9.02
C TYR A 78 -4.65 -7.27 -10.31
N PHE A 79 -3.38 -7.65 -10.29
CA PHE A 79 -2.61 -7.87 -11.51
C PHE A 79 -2.14 -9.31 -11.71
N LEU A 80 -2.14 -10.14 -10.67
CA LEU A 80 -1.76 -11.55 -10.79
C LEU A 80 -3.00 -12.44 -10.95
N PRO A 81 -2.94 -13.46 -11.82
CA PRO A 81 -3.93 -14.53 -11.83
C PRO A 81 -3.80 -15.37 -10.55
N GLU A 82 -4.92 -15.67 -9.91
CA GLU A 82 -4.97 -16.45 -8.67
C GLU A 82 -5.75 -17.75 -8.88
N ALA A 83 -5.17 -18.91 -8.52
CA ALA A 83 -5.88 -20.20 -8.50
C ALA A 83 -6.65 -20.58 -9.79
N GLY A 84 -6.14 -20.16 -10.96
CA GLY A 84 -6.79 -20.38 -12.26
C GLY A 84 -7.86 -19.34 -12.63
N MET A 85 -8.06 -18.32 -11.80
CA MET A 85 -8.86 -17.13 -12.12
C MET A 85 -8.00 -16.10 -12.87
N PRO A 86 -8.54 -15.44 -13.91
CA PRO A 86 -7.86 -14.34 -14.57
C PRO A 86 -7.65 -13.17 -13.58
N PRO A 87 -6.61 -12.35 -13.77
CA PRO A 87 -6.42 -11.15 -12.97
C PRO A 87 -7.59 -10.18 -13.16
N GLU A 88 -7.90 -9.36 -12.14
CA GLU A 88 -8.88 -8.27 -12.30
C GLU A 88 -8.44 -7.28 -13.39
N ILE A 89 -7.14 -7.03 -13.50
CA ILE A 89 -6.53 -6.16 -14.50
C ILE A 89 -5.50 -6.97 -15.30
N PRO A 90 -5.81 -7.38 -16.54
CA PRO A 90 -4.86 -8.07 -17.39
C PRO A 90 -3.72 -7.12 -17.80
N LEU A 91 -2.48 -7.47 -17.46
CA LEU A 91 -1.28 -6.74 -17.87
C LEU A 91 -0.81 -7.11 -19.28
N PHE A 92 -1.17 -8.30 -19.73
CA PHE A 92 -0.77 -8.87 -21.02
C PHE A 92 -2.02 -9.49 -21.66
N GLU A 93 -2.21 -9.24 -22.94
CA GLU A 93 -3.23 -9.89 -23.77
C GLU A 93 -2.85 -11.34 -24.10
#